data_AF-A0A7C5IXR5-F1
#
_entry.id   AF-A0A7C5IXR5-F1
#
_cell.length_a   1.000
_cell.length_b   1.000
_cell.length_c   1.000
_cell.angle_alpha   90.00
_cell.angle_beta   90.00
_cell.angle_gamma   90.00
#
_symmetry.space_group_name_H-M   'P 1'
#
loop_
_entity.id
_entity.type
_entity.pdbx_description
1 polymer ?
#
loop_
_entity_poly.entity_id
_entity_poly.type
_entity_poly.pdbx_seq_one_letter_code
_entity_poly.pdbx_strand_id
1 'polypeptide(L)' 'MRKLGERLHLAKIVLSELKKRPLGRTELEKRTIRQFGTHSAFEGIFRYLVQGGYIAKSKGRHRAPYMITEKGLKLLEGL' A
#
# COMPACT_ATOMS: atom_id res chain seq x y z
N MET A 1 -6.33 -12.39 -15.89
CA MET A 1 -6.76 -12.21 -14.49
C MET A 1 -5.55 -12.44 -13.60
N ARG A 2 -5.16 -11.46 -12.76
CA ARG A 2 -4.06 -11.67 -11.79
C ARG A 2 -4.55 -12.58 -10.66
N LYS A 3 -3.71 -13.50 -10.20
CA LYS A 3 -4.08 -14.47 -9.16
C LYS A 3 -4.30 -13.71 -7.84
N LEU A 4 -5.31 -14.11 -7.07
CA LEU A 4 -5.65 -13.48 -5.79
C LEU A 4 -4.42 -13.36 -4.87
N GLY A 5 -3.56 -14.39 -4.87
CA GLY A 5 -2.31 -14.40 -4.11
C GLY A 5 -1.33 -13.28 -4.47
N GLU A 6 -1.23 -12.87 -5.74
CA GLU A 6 -0.34 -11.77 -6.14
C GLU A 6 -0.84 -10.42 -5.59
N ARG A 7 -2.16 -10.23 -5.56
CA ARG A 7 -2.77 -9.03 -4.99
C ARG A 7 -2.58 -8.96 -3.49
N LEU A 8 -2.73 -10.09 -2.80
CA LEU A 8 -2.50 -10.18 -1.35
C LEU A 8 -1.03 -9.94 -1.01
N HIS A 9 -0.11 -10.51 -1.80
CA HIS A 9 1.33 -10.28 -1.62
C HIS A 9 1.70 -8.81 -1.81
N LEU A 10 1.16 -8.16 -2.85
CA LEU A 10 1.34 -6.71 -3.06
C LEU A 10 0.77 -5.87 -1.90
N ALA A 11 -0.42 -6.22 -1.41
CA ALA A 11 -1.02 -5.54 -0.27
C ALA A 11 -0.14 -5.66 0.98
N LYS A 12 0.37 -6.86 1.25
CA LYS A 12 1.26 -7.14 2.37
C LYS A 12 2.53 -6.31 2.32
N ILE A 13 3.17 -6.20 1.14
CA ILE A 13 4.37 -5.37 0.96
C ILE A 13 4.07 -3.89 1.25
N VAL A 14 3.00 -3.36 0.64
CA VAL A 14 2.62 -1.95 0.81
C VAL A 14 2.33 -1.63 2.28
N LEU A 15 1.54 -2.47 2.96
CA LEU A 15 1.20 -2.28 4.37
C LEU A 15 2.42 -2.45 5.27
N SER A 16 3.32 -3.40 4.96
CA SER A 16 4.56 -3.61 5.73
C SER A 16 5.51 -2.43 5.63
N GLU A 17 5.66 -1.82 4.45
CA GLU A 17 6.48 -0.62 4.27
C GLU A 17 5.88 0.58 5.02
N LEU A 18 4.55 0.73 5.01
CA LEU A 18 3.84 1.79 5.74
C LEU A 18 3.85 1.60 7.26
N LYS A 19 3.87 0.34 7.74
CA LYS A 19 4.02 0.02 9.16
C LYS A 19 5.38 0.47 9.71
N LYS A 20 6.44 0.42 8.89
CA LYS A 20 7.78 0.88 9.29
C LYS A 20 7.85 2.40 9.39
N ARG A 21 7.28 3.12 8.41
CA ARG A 21 7.24 4.58 8.39
C ARG A 21 6.21 5.12 7.39
N PRO A 22 5.72 6.36 7.59
CA PRO A 22 4.95 7.06 6.57
C PRO A 22 5.77 7.27 5.29
N LEU A 23 5.19 6.97 4.13
CA LEU A 23 5.89 7.07 2.84
C LEU A 23 5.04 7.80 1.79
N GLY A 24 5.70 8.61 0.95
CA GLY A 24 5.06 9.22 -0.21
C GLY A 24 4.75 8.18 -1.29
N ARG A 25 3.78 8.47 -2.18
CA ARG A 25 3.35 7.55 -3.24
C ARG A 25 4.51 7.02 -4.09
N THR A 26 5.37 7.92 -4.57
CA THR A 26 6.51 7.55 -5.45
C THR A 26 7.51 6.65 -4.73
N GLU A 27 7.77 6.90 -3.45
CA GLU A 27 8.69 6.08 -2.66
C GLU A 27 8.08 4.71 -2.36
N LEU A 28 6.78 4.67 -2.06
CA LEU A 28 6.01 3.45 -1.87
C LEU A 28 6.01 2.58 -3.13
N GLU A 29 5.79 3.20 -4.28
CA GLU A 29 5.79 2.57 -5.58
C GLU A 29 7.16 1.96 -5.89
N LYS A 30 8.24 2.77 -5.79
CA LYS A 30 9.60 2.29 -6.02
C LYS A 30 9.96 1.10 -5.14
N ARG A 31 9.61 1.14 -3.85
CA ARG A 31 9.87 0.05 -2.90
C ARG A 31 9.05 -1.19 -3.19
N THR A 32 7.80 -1.00 -3.59
CA THR A 32 6.91 -2.11 -3.92
C THR A 32 7.38 -2.79 -5.20
N ILE A 33 7.61 -2.04 -6.29
CA ILE A 33 8.10 -2.59 -7.57
C ILE A 33 9.46 -3.26 -7.42
N ARG A 34 10.36 -2.72 -6.58
CA ARG A 34 11.67 -3.34 -6.31
C ARG A 34 11.53 -4.71 -5.64
N GLN A 35 10.48 -4.94 -4.87
CA GLN A 35 10.23 -6.22 -4.20
C GLN A 35 9.38 -7.15 -5.08
N PHE A 36 8.27 -6.65 -5.61
CA PHE A 36 7.31 -7.45 -6.37
C PHE A 36 6.34 -6.58 -7.19
N GLY A 37 6.05 -7.04 -8.41
CA GLY A 37 5.00 -6.49 -9.26
C GLY A 37 5.43 -5.38 -10.21
N THR A 38 4.45 -4.79 -10.88
CA THR A 38 4.64 -3.73 -11.90
C THR A 38 3.93 -2.45 -11.48
N HIS A 39 4.24 -1.32 -12.13
CA HIS A 39 3.55 -0.04 -11.91
C HIS A 39 2.02 -0.19 -11.92
N SER A 40 1.46 -0.86 -12.93
CA SER A 40 0.01 -1.09 -13.02
C SER A 40 -0.54 -1.97 -11.89
N ALA A 41 0.27 -2.86 -11.32
CA ALA A 41 -0.11 -3.69 -10.17
C ALA A 41 -0.13 -2.88 -8.88
N PHE A 42 0.90 -2.06 -8.68
CA PHE A 42 0.94 -1.10 -7.59
C PHE A 42 -0.27 -0.15 -7.65
N GLU A 43 -0.55 0.46 -8.80
CA GLU A 43 -1.67 1.38 -8.95
C GLU A 43 -3.02 0.75 -8.59
N GLY A 44 -3.24 -0.49 -9.03
CA GLY A 44 -4.46 -1.23 -8.73
C GLY A 44 -4.62 -1.51 -7.24
N ILE A 45 -3.58 -2.03 -6.57
CA ILE A 45 -3.66 -2.34 -5.14
C ILE A 45 -3.67 -1.08 -4.29
N PHE A 46 -2.92 -0.06 -4.69
CA PHE A 46 -2.83 1.20 -3.99
C PHE A 46 -4.19 1.89 -3.95
N ARG A 47 -4.88 1.97 -5.10
CA ARG A 47 -6.24 2.51 -5.18
C ARG A 47 -7.20 1.72 -4.29
N TYR A 48 -7.13 0.39 -4.31
CA TYR A 48 -7.93 -0.47 -3.44
C TYR A 48 -7.67 -0.19 -1.95
N LEU A 49 -6.40 -0.04 -1.55
CA LEU A 49 -6.03 0.24 -0.16
C LEU A 49 -6.50 1.62 0.31
N VAL A 50 -6.40 2.64 -0.55
CA VAL A 50 -6.89 4.00 -0.26
C VAL A 50 -8.42 4.02 -0.16
N GLN A 51 -9.11 3.48 -1.16
CA GLN A 51 -10.59 3.45 -1.18
C GLN A 51 -11.16 2.59 -0.04
N GLY A 52 -10.48 1.50 0.30
CA GLY A 52 -10.85 0.63 1.41
C GLY A 52 -10.56 1.22 2.79
N GLY A 53 -9.88 2.37 2.89
CA GLY A 53 -9.51 3.01 4.14
C GLY A 53 -8.42 2.28 4.92
N TYR A 54 -7.65 1.41 4.26
CA TYR A 54 -6.53 0.69 4.87
C TYR A 54 -5.28 1.57 4.99
N ILE A 55 -5.15 2.55 4.09
CA ILE A 55 -4.09 3.55 4.10
C ILE A 55 -4.71 4.93 3.89
N ALA A 56 -4.17 5.94 4.56
CA ALA A 56 -4.67 7.31 4.51
C ALA A 56 -3.52 8.30 4.35
N LYS A 57 -3.79 9.47 3.75
CA LYS A 57 -2.81 10.56 3.75
C LYS A 57 -2.69 11.13 5.16
N SER A 58 -1.46 11.35 5.61
CA SER A 58 -1.16 11.96 6.91
C SER A 58 -1.67 13.40 7.02
N LYS A 59 -1.73 14.15 5.90
CA LYS A 59 -2.19 15.55 5.83
C LYS A 59 -2.94 15.81 4.51
N GLY A 60 -3.80 16.82 4.47
CA GLY A 60 -4.54 17.26 3.27
C GLY A 60 -3.69 17.89 2.15
N ARG A 61 -2.35 17.78 2.21
CA ARG A 61 -1.45 18.35 1.19
C ARG A 61 -1.19 17.34 0.06
N HIS A 62 -0.98 17.84 -1.15
CA HIS A 62 -0.78 17.00 -2.35
C HIS A 62 0.42 16.04 -2.23
N ARG A 63 1.49 16.44 -1.52
CA ARG A 63 2.71 15.65 -1.26
C ARG A 63 2.74 14.97 0.11
N ALA A 64 1.62 14.91 0.83
CA ALA A 64 1.60 14.29 2.15
C ALA A 64 1.93 12.79 2.06
N PRO A 65 2.71 12.24 3.00
CA PRO A 65 2.96 10.82 3.05
C PRO A 65 1.68 10.05 3.39
N TYR A 66 1.61 8.81 2.94
CA TYR A 66 0.58 7.86 3.33
C TYR A 66 1.01 7.16 4.62
N MET A 67 0.02 6.81 5.43
CA MET A 67 0.15 6.07 6.67
C MET A 67 -0.81 4.89 6.64
N ILE A 68 -0.41 3.81 7.31
CA ILE A 68 -1.31 2.69 7.58
C ILE A 68 -2.35 3.12 8.62
N THR A 69 -3.61 2.75 8.41
CA THR A 69 -4.68 2.95 9.40
C THR A 69 -4.80 1.72 10.31
N GLU A 70 -5.58 1.81 11.38
CA GLU A 70 -5.90 0.64 12.21
C GLU A 70 -6.53 -0.50 11.40
N LYS A 71 -7.37 -0.16 10.42
CA LYS A 71 -7.97 -1.14 9.50
C LYS A 71 -6.90 -1.81 8.64
N GLY A 72 -5.92 -1.04 8.15
CA GLY A 72 -4.76 -1.56 7.42
C GLY A 72 -3.89 -2.47 8.28
N LEU A 73 -3.69 -2.14 9.56
CA LEU A 73 -2.95 -2.98 10.49
C LEU A 73 -3.65 -4.33 10.71
N LYS A 74 -4.96 -4.33 10.96
CA LYS A 74 -5.75 -5.57 11.10
C LYS A 74 -5.70 -6.42 9.84
N LEU A 75 -5.75 -5.80 8.66
CA LEU A 75 -5.61 -6.53 7.40
C LEU A 75 -4.21 -7.15 7.29
N LEU A 76 -3.15 -6.42 7.66
CA LEU A 76 -1.78 -6.93 7.63
C LEU A 76 -1.57 -8.11 8.60
N GLU A 77 -2.21 -8.11 9.76
CA GLU A 77 -2.15 -9.21 10.72
C GLU A 77 -2.87 -10.47 10.22
N GLY A 78 -3.87 -10.32 9.34
CA GLY A 78 -4.60 -11.43 8.72
C GLY A 78 -4.00 -11.97 7.41
N LEU A 79 -2.86 -11.44 6.94
CA LEU A 79 -2.19 -11.79 5.67
C LEU A 79 -0.84 -12.49 5.86
#